data_AF-A0A522V0U2-F1
#
_entry.id   AF-A0A522V0U2-F1
#
_cell.length_a   1.000
_cell.length_b   1.000
_cell.length_c   1.000
_cell.angle_alpha   90.00
_cell.angle_beta   90.00
_cell.angle_gamma   90.00
#
_symmetry.space_group_name_H-M   'P 1'
#
loop_
_entity.id
_entity.type
_entity.pdbx_description
1 polymer ?
#
loop_
_entity_poly.entity_id
_entity_poly.type
_entity_poly.pdbx_seq_one_letter_code
_entity_poly.pdbx_strand_id
1 'polypeptide(L)'
;MLIGGFLLWMVYLLILGVVLAAFRYALVIESLGPVDGILTGIDFFKKNVFDVIILIVVTIAVSIVFAIIDQVMALIPIIYIIWSFISLIITFCVLQPLMTVWWVRLYMTRTGKQVYVNDLLAHPNDLQEH
;
A
#
# COMPACT_ATOMS: atom_id res chain seq x y z
N MET A 1 -4.69 -33.93 -0.91
CA MET A 1 -4.16 -33.33 -2.15
C MET A 1 -4.75 -31.96 -2.48
N LEU A 2 -6.00 -31.64 -2.10
CA LEU A 2 -6.60 -30.30 -2.29
C LEU A 2 -6.03 -29.20 -1.36
N ILE A 3 -5.73 -29.51 -0.09
CA ILE A 3 -5.20 -28.54 0.88
C ILE A 3 -3.84 -27.96 0.47
N GLY A 4 -2.94 -28.80 -0.07
CA GLY A 4 -1.64 -28.33 -0.55
C GLY A 4 -1.75 -27.39 -1.76
N GLY A 5 -2.65 -27.69 -2.70
CA GLY A 5 -2.94 -26.82 -3.83
C GLY A 5 -3.59 -25.50 -3.42
N PHE A 6 -4.52 -25.54 -2.46
CA PHE A 6 -5.17 -24.34 -1.92
C PHE A 6 -4.19 -23.42 -1.18
N LEU A 7 -3.28 -24.00 -0.40
CA LEU A 7 -2.26 -23.23 0.31
C LEU A 7 -1.26 -22.58 -0.67
N LEU A 8 -0.84 -23.31 -1.71
CA LEU A 8 0.03 -22.78 -2.75
C LEU A 8 -0.67 -21.67 -3.56
N TRP A 9 -1.95 -21.82 -3.86
CA TRP A 9 -2.76 -20.80 -4.51
C TRP A 9 -2.89 -19.53 -3.67
N MET A 10 -3.12 -19.68 -2.36
CA MET A 10 -3.20 -18.54 -1.43
C MET A 10 -1.89 -17.77 -1.35
N VAL A 11 -0.75 -18.48 -1.26
CA VAL A 11 0.58 -17.85 -1.27
C VAL A 11 0.86 -17.16 -2.61
N TYR A 12 0.49 -17.79 -3.72
CA TYR A 12 0.64 -17.19 -5.05
C TYR A 12 -0.17 -15.90 -5.19
N LEU A 13 -1.44 -15.90 -4.77
CA LEU A 13 -2.28 -14.68 -4.77
C LEU A 13 -1.72 -13.58 -3.86
N LEU A 14 -1.13 -13.95 -2.72
CA LEU A 14 -0.51 -12.99 -1.81
C LEU A 14 0.68 -12.31 -2.50
N ILE A 15 1.58 -13.09 -3.10
CA ILE A 15 2.74 -12.56 -3.84
C ILE A 15 2.27 -11.67 -4.99
N LEU A 16 1.29 -12.14 -5.76
CA LEU A 16 0.77 -11.43 -6.92
C LEU A 16 0.09 -10.12 -6.50
N GLY A 17 -0.66 -10.13 -5.39
CA GLY A 17 -1.29 -8.94 -4.81
C GLY A 17 -0.28 -7.89 -4.36
N VAL A 18 0.85 -8.32 -3.76
CA VAL A 18 1.93 -7.41 -3.34
C VAL A 18 2.63 -6.80 -4.55
N VAL A 19 2.93 -7.58 -5.58
CA VAL A 19 3.53 -7.08 -6.83
C VAL A 19 2.57 -6.12 -7.54
N LEU A 20 1.27 -6.46 -7.60
CA LEU A 20 0.26 -5.58 -8.21
C LEU A 20 0.01 -4.30 -7.39
N ALA A 21 0.22 -4.32 -6.07
CA ALA A 21 0.14 -3.12 -5.26
C ALA A 21 1.20 -2.11 -5.72
N ALA A 22 2.45 -2.54 -5.91
CA ALA A 22 3.51 -1.68 -6.47
C ALA A 22 3.21 -1.24 -7.91
N PHE A 23 2.65 -2.13 -8.75
CA PHE A 23 2.23 -1.82 -10.12
C PHE A 23 1.24 -0.64 -10.20
N ARG A 24 0.22 -0.60 -9.34
CA ARG A 24 -0.78 0.48 -9.35
C ARG A 24 -0.15 1.86 -9.15
N TYR A 25 0.88 1.94 -8.33
CA TYR A 25 1.60 3.20 -8.07
C TYR A 25 2.60 3.53 -9.18
N ALA A 26 3.33 2.53 -9.70
CA ALA A 26 4.22 2.69 -10.84
C ALA A 26 3.47 3.21 -12.08
N LEU A 27 2.30 2.66 -12.37
CA LEU A 27 1.46 3.05 -13.51
C LEU A 27 1.03 4.53 -13.42
N VAL A 28 0.57 4.97 -12.24
CA VAL A 28 0.07 6.35 -12.04
C VAL A 28 1.22 7.37 -12.02
N ILE A 29 2.37 7.02 -11.45
CA ILE A 29 3.50 7.95 -11.26
C ILE A 29 4.42 8.01 -12.49
N GLU A 30 4.46 6.96 -13.32
CA GLU A 30 5.34 6.89 -14.50
C GLU A 30 4.59 6.95 -15.83
N SER A 31 3.25 7.02 -15.84
CA SER A 31 2.44 7.05 -17.08
C SER A 31 2.79 5.92 -18.05
N LEU A 32 3.25 4.78 -17.52
CA LEU A 32 3.74 3.65 -18.31
C LEU A 32 2.59 2.91 -18.97
N GLY A 33 2.88 2.25 -20.10
CA GLY A 33 1.95 1.30 -20.70
C GLY A 33 1.64 0.14 -19.74
N PRO A 34 0.49 -0.55 -19.89
CA PRO A 34 0.06 -1.60 -18.97
C PRO A 34 1.09 -2.72 -18.75
N VAL A 35 1.85 -3.06 -19.80
CA VAL A 35 2.88 -4.11 -19.76
C VAL A 35 4.16 -3.59 -19.09
N ASP A 36 4.58 -2.38 -19.45
CA ASP A 36 5.80 -1.77 -18.89
C ASP A 36 5.65 -1.49 -17.39
N GLY A 37 4.46 -1.08 -16.93
CA GLY A 37 4.21 -0.91 -15.51
C GLY A 37 4.41 -2.22 -14.73
N ILE A 38 4.00 -3.39 -15.27
CA ILE A 38 4.16 -4.67 -14.58
C ILE A 38 5.64 -5.01 -14.43
N LEU A 39 6.42 -4.80 -15.50
CA LEU A 39 7.87 -5.03 -15.47
C LEU A 39 8.56 -4.11 -14.45
N THR A 40 8.19 -2.83 -14.40
CA THR A 40 8.69 -1.87 -13.41
C THR A 40 8.29 -2.26 -11.99
N GLY A 41 7.04 -2.68 -11.77
CA GLY A 41 6.57 -3.15 -10.46
C GLY A 41 7.33 -4.38 -9.96
N ILE A 42 7.63 -5.33 -10.85
CA ILE A 42 8.44 -6.51 -10.54
C ILE A 42 9.89 -6.13 -10.22
N ASP A 43 10.49 -5.24 -11.02
CA ASP A 43 11.87 -4.79 -10.80
C ASP A 43 12.01 -3.99 -9.50
N PHE A 44 11.03 -3.14 -9.19
CA PHE A 44 10.91 -2.44 -7.92
C PHE A 44 10.85 -3.41 -6.74
N PHE A 45 10.00 -4.45 -6.82
CA PHE A 45 9.84 -5.43 -5.75
C PHE A 45 11.13 -6.23 -5.54
N LYS A 46 11.81 -6.65 -6.61
CA LYS A 46 13.11 -7.34 -6.52
C LYS A 46 14.17 -6.48 -5.84
N LYS A 47 14.22 -5.18 -6.15
CA LYS A 47 15.20 -4.24 -5.59
C LYS A 47 14.90 -3.84 -4.13
N ASN A 48 13.63 -3.79 -3.74
CA ASN A 48 13.19 -3.25 -2.45
C ASN A 48 12.40 -4.26 -1.60
N VAL A 49 12.66 -5.56 -1.77
CA VAL A 49 11.90 -6.64 -1.10
C VAL A 49 11.84 -6.47 0.41
N PHE A 50 12.93 -6.04 1.04
CA PHE A 50 13.00 -5.85 2.48
C PHE A 50 12.07 -4.75 2.98
N ASP A 51 12.06 -3.60 2.30
CA ASP A 51 11.20 -2.47 2.67
C ASP A 51 9.72 -2.77 2.45
N VAL A 52 9.39 -3.47 1.37
CA VAL A 52 8.02 -3.90 1.10
C VAL A 52 7.54 -4.89 2.17
N ILE A 53 8.40 -5.83 2.60
CA ILE A 53 8.10 -6.75 3.70
C ILE A 53 7.86 -5.98 5.00
N ILE A 54 8.71 -5.02 5.35
CA ILE A 54 8.52 -4.19 6.55
C ILE A 54 7.18 -3.47 6.48
N LEU A 55 6.85 -2.85 5.35
CA LEU A 55 5.59 -2.14 5.18
C LEU A 55 4.38 -3.07 5.34
N ILE A 56 4.44 -4.29 4.82
CA ILE A 56 3.41 -5.32 5.02
C ILE A 56 3.30 -5.72 6.49
N VAL A 57 4.43 -5.95 7.18
CA VAL A 57 4.44 -6.28 8.61
C VAL A 57 3.80 -5.16 9.44
N VAL A 58 4.13 -3.90 9.15
CA VAL A 58 3.51 -2.73 9.81
C VAL A 58 2.01 -2.67 9.52
N THR A 59 1.60 -2.93 8.28
CA THR A 59 0.18 -2.99 7.89
C THR A 59 -0.59 -4.04 8.69
N ILE A 60 -0.03 -5.24 8.80
CA ILE A 60 -0.61 -6.35 9.54
C ILE A 60 -0.69 -5.99 11.03
N ALA A 61 0.37 -5.41 11.60
CA ALA A 61 0.37 -4.99 13.00
C ALA A 61 -0.74 -3.98 13.31
N VAL A 62 -0.91 -2.95 12.47
CA VAL A 62 -2.02 -1.98 12.60
C VAL A 62 -3.37 -2.68 12.49
N SER A 63 -3.53 -3.59 11.52
CA SER A 63 -4.78 -4.31 11.32
C SER A 63 -5.15 -5.19 12.52
N ILE A 64 -4.16 -5.83 13.15
CA ILE A 64 -4.36 -6.63 14.37
C ILE A 64 -4.86 -5.77 15.53
N VAL A 65 -4.29 -4.57 15.70
CA VAL A 65 -4.74 -3.64 16.76
C VAL A 65 -6.22 -3.27 16.56
N PHE A 66 -6.62 -2.94 15.34
CA PHE A 66 -8.03 -2.66 15.03
C PHE A 66 -8.94 -3.87 15.25
N ALA A 67 -8.50 -5.07 14.83
CA ALA A 67 -9.26 -6.30 15.04
C ALA A 67 -9.47 -6.62 16.54
N ILE A 68 -8.49 -6.34 17.39
CA ILE A 68 -8.63 -6.50 18.85
C ILE A 68 -9.67 -5.51 19.39
N ILE A 69 -9.63 -4.26 18.96
CA ILE A 69 -10.62 -3.25 19.37
C ILE A 69 -12.03 -3.67 18.94
N ASP A 70 -12.19 -4.16 17.71
CA ASP A 70 -13.47 -4.67 17.20
C ASP A 70 -14.00 -5.82 18.06
N GLN A 71 -13.13 -6.77 18.47
CA GLN A 71 -13.53 -7.86 19.36
C GLN A 71 -13.99 -7.39 20.73
N VAL A 72 -13.29 -6.41 21.33
CA VAL A 72 -13.67 -5.86 22.64
C VAL A 72 -15.03 -5.17 22.55
N MET A 73 -15.27 -4.39 21.50
CA MET A 73 -16.53 -3.68 21.30
C MET A 73 -17.70 -4.64 20.98
N ALA A 74 -17.41 -5.81 20.39
CA ALA A 74 -18.39 -6.86 20.13
C ALA A 74 -18.91 -7.56 21.38
N LEU A 75 -18.25 -7.42 22.54
CA LEU A 75 -18.70 -8.03 23.80
C LEU A 75 -20.02 -7.43 24.31
N ILE A 76 -20.38 -6.22 23.88
CA ILE A 76 -21.61 -5.52 24.31
C ILE A 76 -22.56 -5.39 23.11
N PRO A 77 -23.69 -6.14 23.07
CA PRO A 77 -24.54 -6.24 21.87
C PRO A 77 -25.09 -4.91 21.33
N ILE A 78 -25.45 -3.99 22.24
CA ILE A 78 -25.99 -2.67 21.87
C ILE A 78 -24.91 -1.76 21.28
N ILE A 79 -23.69 -1.83 21.82
CA ILE A 79 -22.55 -1.03 21.34
C ILE A 79 -22.02 -1.60 20.02
N TYR A 80 -22.07 -2.92 19.84
CA TYR A 80 -21.60 -3.59 18.63
C TYR A 80 -22.24 -3.07 17.34
N ILE A 81 -23.56 -2.85 17.34
CA ILE A 81 -24.28 -2.34 16.16
C ILE A 81 -23.76 -0.96 15.76
N ILE A 82 -23.62 -0.05 16.73
CA ILE A 82 -23.14 1.32 16.49
C ILE A 82 -21.66 1.29 16.10
N TRP A 83 -20.86 0.47 16.79
CA TRP A 83 -19.44 0.30 16.53
C TRP A 83 -19.17 -0.24 15.12
N SER A 84 -20.01 -1.15 14.61
CA SER A 84 -19.84 -1.71 13.26
C SER A 84 -19.87 -0.63 12.17
N PHE A 85 -20.78 0.35 12.28
CA PHE A 85 -20.81 1.49 11.36
C PHE A 85 -19.59 2.40 11.51
N ILE A 86 -19.15 2.65 12.76
CA ILE A 86 -17.96 3.47 13.03
C ILE A 86 -16.70 2.80 12.48
N SER A 87 -16.53 1.50 12.72
CA SER A 87 -15.41 0.69 12.25
C SER A 87 -15.35 0.67 10.72
N LEU A 88 -16.51 0.60 10.05
CA LEU A 88 -16.59 0.73 8.59
C LEU A 88 -16.07 2.09 8.12
N ILE A 89 -16.52 3.19 8.74
CA ILE A 89 -16.06 4.54 8.40
C ILE A 89 -14.54 4.67 8.63
N ILE A 90 -14.02 4.21 9.76
CA ILE A 90 -12.59 4.27 10.06
C ILE A 90 -11.79 3.46 9.02
N THR A 91 -12.28 2.28 8.63
CA THR A 91 -11.60 1.42 7.66
C THR A 91 -11.49 2.08 6.29
N PHE A 92 -12.58 2.66 5.80
CA PHE A 92 -12.60 3.30 4.48
C PHE A 92 -11.95 4.69 4.48
N CYS A 93 -12.18 5.51 5.51
CA CYS A 93 -11.74 6.90 5.53
C CYS A 93 -10.36 7.10 6.16
N VAL A 94 -9.85 6.16 6.96
CA VAL A 94 -8.57 6.30 7.66
C VAL A 94 -7.60 5.21 7.23
N LEU A 95 -7.96 3.94 7.39
CA LEU A 95 -7.04 2.84 7.12
C LEU A 95 -6.66 2.74 5.65
N GLN A 96 -7.64 2.72 4.74
CA GLN A 96 -7.36 2.67 3.30
C GLN A 96 -6.45 3.82 2.81
N PRO A 97 -6.77 5.10 3.06
CA PRO A 97 -5.91 6.19 2.59
C PRO A 97 -4.54 6.21 3.29
N LEU A 98 -4.46 5.88 4.58
CA LEU A 98 -3.17 5.75 5.28
C LEU A 98 -2.28 4.70 4.62
N MET A 99 -2.86 3.55 4.28
CA MET A 99 -2.17 2.48 3.58
C MET A 99 -1.69 2.93 2.21
N THR A 100 -2.52 3.64 1.46
CA THR A 100 -2.15 4.23 0.17
C THR A 100 -0.98 5.21 0.30
N VAL A 101 -1.03 6.13 1.28
CA VAL A 101 0.05 7.10 1.51
C VAL A 101 1.37 6.41 1.84
N TRP A 102 1.36 5.37 2.67
CA TRP A 102 2.59 4.62 3.00
C TRP A 102 3.18 3.92 1.78
N TRP A 103 2.35 3.27 0.97
CA TRP A 103 2.79 2.64 -0.27
C TRP A 103 3.36 3.66 -1.26
N VAL A 104 2.69 4.80 -1.46
CA VAL A 104 3.14 5.89 -2.32
C VAL A 104 4.47 6.45 -1.83
N ARG A 105 4.61 6.69 -0.53
CA ARG A 105 5.85 7.19 0.07
C ARG A 105 7.00 6.19 -0.11
N LEU A 106 6.74 4.91 0.12
CA LEU A 106 7.75 3.86 -0.08
C LEU A 106 8.21 3.82 -1.53
N TYR A 107 7.26 3.83 -2.48
CA TYR A 107 7.56 3.85 -3.90
C TYR A 107 8.43 5.06 -4.27
N MET A 108 7.97 6.27 -3.97
CA MET A 108 8.68 7.51 -4.34
C MET A 108 10.06 7.62 -3.69
N THR A 109 10.19 7.24 -2.42
CA THR A 109 11.48 7.26 -1.70
C THR A 109 12.50 6.34 -2.36
N ARG A 110 12.05 5.17 -2.85
CA ARG A 110 12.93 4.16 -3.44
C ARG A 110 13.16 4.37 -4.95
N THR A 111 12.27 5.07 -5.65
CA THR A 111 12.49 5.49 -7.05
C THR A 111 13.19 6.85 -7.17
N GLY A 112 13.54 7.50 -6.05
CA GLY A 112 14.25 8.79 -6.03
C GLY A 112 13.43 9.96 -6.57
N LYS A 113 12.09 9.82 -6.66
CA LYS A 113 11.19 10.89 -7.12
C LYS A 113 10.84 11.79 -5.94
N GLN A 114 11.01 13.10 -6.13
CA GLN A 114 10.79 14.09 -5.09
C GLN A 114 9.32 14.11 -4.66
N VAL A 115 9.06 13.97 -3.36
CA VAL A 115 7.72 14.02 -2.74
C VAL A 115 7.13 15.45 -2.82
N TYR A 116 7.99 16.44 -3.04
CA TYR A 116 7.64 17.85 -3.16
C TYR A 116 8.05 18.36 -4.54
N VAL A 117 7.14 19.11 -5.14
CA VAL A 117 7.45 19.91 -6.33
C VAL A 117 8.36 21.03 -5.84
N ASN A 118 9.67 20.86 -6.03
CA ASN A 118 10.65 21.93 -5.79
C ASN A 118 10.44 23.13 -6.72
N ASP A 119 9.45 23.10 -7.62
CA ASP A 119 9.04 24.25 -8.43
C ASP A 119 8.71 25.50 -7.58
N LEU A 120 8.28 25.32 -6.33
CA LEU A 120 8.03 26.43 -5.39
C LEU A 120 9.32 27.02 -4.78
N LEU A 121 10.45 26.33 -4.93
CA LEU A 121 11.79 26.75 -4.48
C LEU A 121 12.80 26.84 -5.64
N ALA A 122 12.38 26.53 -6.87
CA ALA A 122 13.22 26.59 -8.06
C ALA A 122 13.58 28.04 -8.34
N HIS A 123 14.89 28.32 -8.40
CA HIS A 123 15.35 29.65 -8.76
C HIS A 123 15.17 29.81 -10.28
N PRO A 124 14.81 31.01 -10.77
CA PRO A 124 14.52 31.22 -12.20
C PRO A 124 15.70 30.89 -13.14
N ASN A 125 16.91 30.70 -12.62
CA ASN A 125 18.08 30.27 -13.38
C ASN A 125 18.12 28.76 -13.67
N ASP A 126 17.36 27.94 -12.93
CA ASP A 126 17.34 26.48 -13.11
C ASP A 126 16.40 26.05 -14.26
N LEU A 127 15.66 27.01 -14.85
CA LEU A 127 14.68 26.78 -15.91
C LEU A 127 15.22 27.08 -17.32
N GLN A 128 16.49 27.49 -17.46
CA GLN A 128 17.07 27.93 -18.74
C GLN A 128 17.91 26.88 -19.48
N GLU A 129 18.08 25.67 -18.96
CA GLU A 129 18.89 24.62 -19.61
C GLU A 129 18.08 23.49 -20.26
N HIS A 130 16.86 23.76 -20.73
CA HIS A 130 16.12 22.86 -21.63
C HIS A 130 15.83 23.49 -22.98
#